data_AF-A0A382PCK2-F1
#
_entry.id   AF-A0A382PCK2-F1
#
_cell.length_a   1.000
_cell.length_b   1.000
_cell.length_c   1.000
_cell.angle_alpha   90.00
_cell.angle_beta   90.00
_cell.angle_gamma   90.00
#
_symmetry.space_group_name_H-M   'P 1'
#
loop_
_entity.id
_entity.type
_entity.pdbx_description
1 polymer ?
#
loop_
_entity_poly.entity_id
_entity_poly.type
_entity_poly.pdbx_seq_one_letter_code
_entity_poly.pdbx_strand_id
1 'polypeptide(L)'
;MLVYLFILSAMAAVAIAALQTITLNLETTQSHSKGKTAFYSAEVGLDLAVNAIITDFEDLIPYTESADDPNADGDGYISVSNYRNYAVKYKITNPLEPFLYQTVVGNTIIYHYAHTYDIEAEATSLKDSSREIVREKIRILETPLVQYFIFYGQSGNSADMELFPGPDMNTWGRIHSNGDIYIGSSSFNTISMRNYDENDNLSPHSMTAV
;
A
#
# COMPACT_ATOMS: atom_id res chain seq x y z
N MET A 1 62.73 17.61 40.03
CA MET A 1 61.51 16.91 40.49
C MET A 1 60.22 17.53 39.94
N LEU A 2 60.00 18.84 40.09
CA LEU A 2 58.73 19.49 39.70
C LEU A 2 58.34 19.31 38.22
N VAL A 3 59.32 19.41 37.31
CA VAL A 3 59.12 19.22 35.86
C VAL A 3 58.69 17.78 35.52
N TYR A 4 59.31 16.78 36.17
CA TYR A 4 58.93 15.38 35.99
C TYR A 4 57.49 15.11 36.45
N LEU A 5 57.06 15.74 37.54
CA LEU A 5 55.72 15.61 38.10
C LEU A 5 54.67 16.25 37.18
N PHE A 6 55.00 17.38 36.57
CA PHE A 6 54.18 18.02 35.54
C PHE A 6 54.02 17.14 34.29
N ILE A 7 55.12 16.56 33.79
CA ILE A 7 55.08 15.66 32.62
C ILE A 7 54.25 14.41 32.92
N LEU A 8 54.43 13.81 34.11
CA LEU A 8 53.62 12.66 34.54
C LEU A 8 52.13 12.99 34.65
N SER A 9 51.79 14.17 35.18
CA SER A 9 50.40 14.63 35.26
C SER A 9 49.77 14.88 33.89
N ALA A 10 50.53 15.45 32.95
CA ALA A 10 50.09 15.68 31.58
C ALA A 10 49.89 14.35 30.83
N MET A 11 50.81 13.39 30.98
CA MET A 11 50.67 12.05 30.41
C MET A 11 49.48 11.28 31.00
N ALA A 12 49.26 11.39 32.31
CA ALA A 12 48.09 10.79 32.96
C ALA A 12 46.77 11.40 32.44
N ALA A 13 46.72 12.72 32.25
CA ALA A 13 45.55 13.39 31.69
C ALA A 13 45.26 12.93 30.25
N VAL A 14 46.30 12.79 29.41
CA VAL A 14 46.16 12.28 28.04
C VAL A 14 45.70 10.82 28.04
N ALA A 15 46.24 9.98 28.93
CA ALA A 15 45.84 8.58 29.05
C ALA A 15 44.36 8.44 29.48
N ILE A 16 43.90 9.25 30.43
CA ILE A 16 42.51 9.28 30.86
C ILE A 16 41.59 9.74 29.72
N ALA A 17 41.98 10.80 29.00
CA ALA A 17 41.23 11.28 27.84
C ALA A 17 41.14 10.22 26.72
N ALA A 18 42.23 9.48 26.47
CA ALA A 18 42.24 8.38 25.52
C ALA A 18 41.32 7.22 25.93
N LEU A 19 41.32 6.84 27.21
CA LEU A 19 40.41 5.80 27.73
C LEU A 19 38.93 6.23 27.64
N GLN A 20 38.62 7.49 27.96
CA GLN A 20 37.28 8.06 27.79
C GLN A 20 36.85 8.06 26.32
N THR A 21 37.75 8.39 25.40
CA THR A 21 37.46 8.37 23.95
C THR A 21 37.22 6.95 23.43
N ILE A 22 38.00 5.97 23.89
CA ILE A 22 37.83 4.57 23.52
C ILE A 22 36.49 4.02 24.02
N THR A 23 36.13 4.32 25.27
CA THR A 23 34.85 3.87 25.86
C THR A 23 33.66 4.48 25.12
N LEU A 24 33.67 5.78 24.84
CA LEU A 24 32.64 6.45 24.04
C LEU A 24 32.51 5.85 22.63
N ASN A 25 33.63 5.58 21.96
CA ASN A 25 33.62 4.97 20.62
C ASN A 25 33.05 3.55 20.64
N LEU A 26 33.38 2.77 21.68
CA LEU A 26 32.83 1.42 21.87
C LEU A 26 31.32 1.47 22.15
N GLU A 27 30.87 2.35 23.03
CA GLU A 27 29.44 2.54 23.32
C GLU A 27 28.66 2.98 22.07
N THR A 28 29.20 3.92 21.30
CA THR A 28 28.60 4.39 20.05
C THR A 28 28.51 3.27 19.02
N THR A 29 29.57 2.48 18.88
CA THR A 29 29.60 1.33 17.95
C THR A 29 28.60 0.26 18.36
N GLN A 30 28.51 -0.04 19.67
CA GLN A 30 27.54 -0.99 20.20
C GLN A 30 26.11 -0.50 20.00
N SER A 31 25.84 0.78 20.28
CA SER A 31 24.54 1.41 20.06
C SER A 31 24.13 1.32 18.58
N HIS A 32 25.04 1.65 17.66
CA HIS A 32 24.79 1.55 16.22
C HIS A 32 24.47 0.10 15.79
N SER A 33 25.24 -0.88 16.28
CA SER A 33 24.99 -2.30 15.99
C SER A 33 23.64 -2.78 16.51
N LYS A 34 23.25 -2.36 17.73
CA LYS A 34 21.95 -2.66 18.33
C LYS A 34 20.79 -2.03 17.56
N GLY A 35 20.92 -0.76 17.19
CA GLY A 35 19.92 -0.07 16.35
C GLY A 35 19.74 -0.78 15.00
N LYS A 36 20.85 -1.16 14.33
CA LYS A 36 20.77 -1.89 13.05
C LYS A 36 20.04 -3.22 13.17
N THR A 37 20.29 -3.97 14.25
CA THR A 37 19.65 -5.28 14.47
C THR A 37 18.17 -5.15 14.87
N ALA A 38 17.82 -4.12 15.64
CA ALA A 38 16.44 -3.77 15.93
C ALA A 38 15.70 -3.34 14.65
N PHE A 39 16.31 -2.51 13.80
CA PHE A 39 15.77 -2.09 12.51
C PHE A 39 15.42 -3.28 11.61
N TYR A 40 16.36 -4.21 11.39
CA TYR A 40 16.09 -5.43 10.61
C TYR A 40 15.01 -6.32 11.24
N SER A 41 14.85 -6.27 12.56
CA SER A 41 13.80 -7.03 13.24
C SER A 41 12.43 -6.35 13.07
N ALA A 42 12.39 -5.02 12.98
CA ALA A 42 11.17 -4.25 12.69
C ALA A 42 10.72 -4.44 11.24
N GLU A 43 11.65 -4.55 10.27
CA GLU A 43 11.33 -4.87 8.88
C GLU A 43 10.53 -6.17 8.74
N VAL A 44 10.78 -7.18 9.59
CA VAL A 44 9.98 -8.42 9.58
C VAL A 44 8.51 -8.14 9.93
N GLY A 45 8.24 -7.23 10.86
CA GLY A 45 6.87 -6.82 11.18
C GLY A 45 6.21 -6.11 10.01
N LEU A 46 6.99 -5.35 9.25
CA LEU A 46 6.54 -4.65 8.05
C LEU A 46 6.18 -5.65 6.95
N ASP A 47 7.06 -6.60 6.66
CA ASP A 47 6.80 -7.64 5.65
C ASP A 47 5.54 -8.46 5.97
N LEU A 48 5.33 -8.78 7.25
CA LEU A 48 4.12 -9.47 7.71
C LEU A 48 2.87 -8.60 7.56
N ALA A 49 2.96 -7.30 7.85
CA ALA A 49 1.86 -6.37 7.64
C ALA A 49 1.49 -6.26 6.16
N VAL A 50 2.49 -6.13 5.27
CA VAL A 50 2.28 -6.11 3.82
C VAL A 50 1.66 -7.43 3.36
N ASN A 51 2.12 -8.57 3.89
CA ASN A 51 1.55 -9.87 3.55
C ASN A 51 0.09 -9.99 3.99
N ALA A 52 -0.26 -9.53 5.19
CA ALA A 52 -1.65 -9.52 5.66
C ALA A 52 -2.56 -8.70 4.73
N ILE A 53 -2.12 -7.51 4.32
CA ILE A 53 -2.85 -6.70 3.35
C ILE A 53 -3.00 -7.47 2.03
N ILE A 54 -1.93 -8.02 1.48
CA ILE A 54 -1.98 -8.74 0.19
C ILE A 54 -2.92 -9.95 0.26
N THR A 55 -2.85 -10.75 1.32
CA THR A 55 -3.69 -11.95 1.48
C THR A 55 -5.18 -11.62 1.48
N ASP A 56 -5.60 -10.55 2.16
CA ASP A 56 -7.02 -10.13 2.12
C ASP A 56 -7.43 -9.64 0.72
N PHE A 57 -6.52 -8.96 0.02
CA PHE A 57 -6.73 -8.53 -1.37
C PHE A 57 -6.79 -9.70 -2.37
N GLU A 58 -6.26 -10.89 -2.06
CA GLU A 58 -6.40 -12.07 -2.95
C GLU A 58 -7.88 -12.46 -3.13
N ASP A 59 -8.71 -12.24 -2.12
CA ASP A 59 -10.16 -12.46 -2.16
C ASP A 59 -10.96 -11.22 -2.63
N LEU A 60 -10.27 -10.19 -3.15
CA LEU A 60 -10.83 -8.88 -3.54
C LEU A 60 -11.52 -8.15 -2.36
N ILE A 61 -11.09 -8.43 -1.14
CA ILE A 61 -11.60 -7.75 0.05
C ILE A 61 -10.54 -6.72 0.47
N PRO A 62 -10.83 -5.40 0.39
CA PRO A 62 -9.90 -4.41 0.86
C PRO A 62 -9.65 -4.58 2.36
N TYR A 63 -8.37 -4.63 2.74
CA TYR A 63 -7.98 -4.58 4.15
C TYR A 63 -8.50 -3.27 4.77
N THR A 64 -9.10 -3.32 5.96
CA THR A 64 -9.59 -2.13 6.67
C THR A 64 -8.47 -1.52 7.50
N GLU A 65 -8.38 -1.86 8.78
CA GLU A 65 -7.36 -1.43 9.70
C GLU A 65 -7.02 -2.57 10.65
N SER A 66 -5.76 -2.61 11.11
CA SER A 66 -5.33 -3.62 12.08
C SER A 66 -6.06 -3.52 13.42
N ALA A 67 -6.64 -2.36 13.77
CA ALA A 67 -7.41 -2.19 15.00
C ALA A 67 -8.72 -2.99 15.02
N ASP A 68 -9.22 -3.42 13.86
CA ASP A 68 -10.40 -4.26 13.74
C ASP A 68 -10.07 -5.77 13.94
N ASP A 69 -8.78 -6.13 13.94
CA ASP A 69 -8.33 -7.52 14.11
C ASP A 69 -8.57 -7.98 15.57
N PRO A 70 -9.16 -9.17 15.80
CA PRO A 70 -9.34 -9.72 17.15
C PRO A 70 -8.06 -9.88 17.98
N ASN A 71 -6.89 -9.94 17.32
CA ASN A 71 -5.59 -10.11 17.95
C ASN A 71 -4.85 -8.78 18.17
N ALA A 72 -5.45 -7.65 17.81
CA ALA A 72 -4.88 -6.34 18.04
C ALA A 72 -4.95 -5.94 19.52
N ASP A 73 -3.91 -5.24 19.98
CA ASP A 73 -3.91 -4.62 21.30
C ASP A 73 -4.76 -3.33 21.33
N GLY A 74 -4.87 -2.71 22.51
CA GLY A 74 -5.66 -1.48 22.69
C GLY A 74 -5.16 -0.27 21.89
N ASP A 75 -3.94 -0.32 21.35
CA ASP A 75 -3.36 0.72 20.50
C ASP A 75 -3.45 0.37 18.99
N GLY A 76 -4.04 -0.79 18.67
CA GLY A 76 -4.21 -1.32 17.31
C GLY A 76 -2.97 -2.02 16.76
N TYR A 77 -2.07 -2.53 17.61
CA TYR A 77 -0.92 -3.33 17.17
C TYR A 77 -1.20 -4.82 17.22
N ILE A 78 -0.77 -5.53 16.19
CA ILE A 78 -0.73 -6.98 16.15
C ILE A 78 0.68 -7.43 16.54
N SER A 79 0.75 -8.30 17.55
CA SER A 79 2.03 -8.85 18.03
C SER A 79 2.46 -10.05 17.21
N VAL A 80 3.74 -10.08 16.83
CA VAL A 80 4.36 -11.18 16.10
C VAL A 80 5.09 -12.09 17.07
N SER A 81 5.18 -13.38 16.72
CA SER A 81 6.04 -14.32 17.46
C SER A 81 7.47 -13.79 17.55
N ASN A 82 8.09 -13.98 18.70
CA ASN A 82 9.44 -13.49 18.99
C ASN A 82 10.45 -13.83 17.88
N TYR A 83 11.03 -12.79 17.28
CA TYR A 83 12.00 -12.93 16.19
C TYR A 83 13.39 -12.58 16.70
N ARG A 84 14.29 -13.57 16.77
CA ARG A 84 15.70 -13.38 17.17
C ARG A 84 15.92 -12.65 18.52
N ASN A 85 15.03 -12.84 19.49
CA ASN A 85 14.99 -12.13 20.79
C ASN A 85 14.49 -10.68 20.71
N TYR A 86 13.67 -10.36 19.72
CA TYR A 86 12.93 -9.11 19.62
C TYR A 86 11.44 -9.39 19.73
N ALA A 87 10.77 -8.63 20.57
CA ALA A 87 9.32 -8.47 20.52
C ALA A 87 9.02 -7.56 19.33
N VAL A 88 8.35 -8.09 18.32
CA VAL A 88 7.98 -7.37 17.11
C VAL A 88 6.46 -7.21 17.09
N LYS A 89 6.00 -6.02 16.73
CA LYS A 89 4.58 -5.73 16.53
C LYS A 89 4.42 -4.78 15.36
N TYR A 90 3.27 -4.82 14.70
CA TYR A 90 2.96 -3.92 13.59
C TYR A 90 1.53 -3.39 13.69
N LYS A 91 1.30 -2.27 13.02
CA LYS A 91 0.02 -1.59 12.92
C LYS A 91 -0.19 -1.17 11.48
N ILE A 92 -1.38 -1.44 10.97
CA ILE A 92 -1.86 -1.03 9.65
C ILE A 92 -3.01 -0.05 9.85
N THR A 93 -2.94 1.09 9.17
CA THR A 93 -4.01 2.10 9.13
C THR A 93 -4.36 2.41 7.69
N ASN A 94 -5.62 2.74 7.43
CA ASN A 94 -6.08 3.14 6.11
C ASN A 94 -6.50 4.62 6.15
N PRO A 95 -5.55 5.55 5.95
CA PRO A 95 -5.78 6.97 6.18
C PRO A 95 -6.68 7.64 5.13
N LEU A 96 -6.99 6.97 4.01
CA LEU A 96 -7.67 7.56 2.87
C LEU A 96 -8.76 6.63 2.37
N GLU A 97 -9.96 7.18 2.17
CA GLU A 97 -11.02 6.48 1.43
C GLU A 97 -10.53 6.08 0.02
N PRO A 98 -11.01 4.95 -0.53
CA PRO A 98 -10.67 4.52 -1.88
C PRO A 98 -10.97 5.62 -2.89
N PHE A 99 -10.01 5.88 -3.78
CA PHE A 99 -10.13 6.93 -4.78
C PHE A 99 -9.66 6.46 -6.16
N LEU A 100 -10.17 7.11 -7.20
CA LEU A 100 -9.84 6.79 -8.57
C LEU A 100 -8.42 7.28 -8.90
N TYR A 101 -7.55 6.35 -9.28
CA TYR A 101 -6.16 6.60 -9.64
C TYR A 101 -5.93 6.34 -11.13
N GLN A 102 -5.20 7.24 -11.78
CA GLN A 102 -4.98 7.18 -13.22
C GLN A 102 -3.53 6.81 -13.53
N THR A 103 -3.32 5.81 -14.38
CA THR A 103 -2.01 5.54 -15.01
C THR A 103 -2.11 5.67 -16.52
N VAL A 104 -1.01 6.10 -17.16
CA VAL A 104 -0.91 6.23 -18.62
C VAL A 104 0.00 5.13 -19.13
N VAL A 105 -0.51 4.28 -20.02
CA VAL A 105 0.25 3.23 -20.70
C VAL A 105 0.17 3.47 -22.20
N GLY A 106 1.24 3.99 -22.78
CA GLY A 106 1.27 4.47 -24.15
C GLY A 106 0.32 5.65 -24.36
N ASN A 107 -0.62 5.50 -25.29
CA ASN A 107 -1.66 6.51 -25.58
C ASN A 107 -2.99 6.25 -24.81
N THR A 108 -3.03 5.25 -23.94
CA THR A 108 -4.27 4.86 -23.23
C THR A 108 -4.17 5.19 -21.75
N ILE A 109 -5.29 5.63 -21.19
CA ILE A 109 -5.46 5.85 -19.76
C ILE A 109 -6.10 4.60 -19.13
N ILE A 110 -5.50 4.11 -18.05
CA ILE A 110 -6.06 3.05 -17.21
C ILE A 110 -6.42 3.67 -15.86
N TYR A 111 -7.66 3.43 -15.44
CA TYR A 111 -8.15 3.85 -14.14
C TYR A 111 -8.16 2.66 -13.19
N HIS A 112 -7.78 2.93 -11.95
CA HIS A 112 -7.65 1.97 -10.84
C HIS A 112 -8.40 2.51 -9.64
N TYR A 113 -8.91 1.63 -8.77
CA TYR A 113 -9.24 2.03 -7.42
C TYR A 113 -8.00 1.89 -6.55
N ALA A 114 -7.56 3.00 -5.95
CA ALA A 114 -6.36 3.03 -5.12
C ALA A 114 -6.74 2.92 -3.64
N HIS A 115 -6.12 1.93 -2.98
CA HIS A 115 -6.17 1.74 -1.54
C HIS A 115 -4.79 2.08 -0.97
N THR A 116 -4.71 3.04 -0.04
CA THR A 116 -3.44 3.50 0.53
C THR A 116 -3.35 3.07 1.98
N TYR A 117 -2.25 2.42 2.35
CA TYR A 117 -2.04 1.90 3.69
C TYR A 117 -0.81 2.53 4.32
N ASP A 118 -0.96 2.98 5.57
CA ASP A 118 0.15 3.39 6.42
C ASP A 118 0.46 2.28 7.40
N ILE A 119 1.69 1.77 7.32
CA ILE A 119 2.20 0.65 8.10
C ILE A 119 3.26 1.16 9.06
N GLU A 120 3.14 0.80 10.34
CA GLU A 120 4.15 1.05 11.37
C GLU A 120 4.55 -0.28 12.01
N ALA A 121 5.84 -0.59 12.01
CA ALA A 121 6.39 -1.78 12.66
C ALA A 121 7.40 -1.38 13.73
N GLU A 122 7.31 -2.04 14.89
CA GLU A 122 8.18 -1.80 16.03
C GLU A 122 8.87 -3.10 16.42
N ALA A 123 10.18 -3.02 16.68
CA ALA A 123 10.93 -4.09 17.30
C ALA A 123 11.60 -3.61 18.57
N THR A 124 11.39 -4.33 19.67
CA THR A 124 12.02 -4.09 20.97
C THR A 124 12.83 -5.32 21.38
N SER A 125 14.12 -5.14 21.63
CA SER A 125 15.04 -6.18 22.11
C SER A 125 14.65 -6.64 23.51
N LEU A 126 14.50 -7.96 23.67
CA LEU A 126 14.19 -8.57 24.95
C LEU A 126 15.40 -8.67 25.89
N LYS A 127 16.60 -8.34 25.40
CA LYS A 127 17.86 -8.43 26.17
C LYS A 127 18.28 -7.10 26.78
N ASP A 128 18.12 -6.02 26.02
CA ASP A 128 18.63 -4.70 26.39
C ASP A 128 17.63 -3.56 26.13
N SER A 129 16.39 -3.88 25.76
CA SER A 129 15.32 -2.90 25.52
C SER A 129 15.61 -1.88 24.43
N SER A 130 16.64 -2.12 23.58
CA SER A 130 16.82 -1.32 22.36
C SER A 130 15.58 -1.45 21.48
N ARG A 131 15.09 -0.32 20.97
CA ARG A 131 13.84 -0.24 20.23
C ARG A 131 14.05 0.55 18.94
N GLU A 132 13.45 0.07 17.86
CA GLU A 132 13.36 0.78 16.60
C GLU A 132 11.94 0.74 16.06
N ILE A 133 11.57 1.77 15.31
CA ILE A 133 10.26 1.91 14.66
C ILE A 133 10.50 2.22 13.19
N VAL A 134 9.89 1.43 12.31
CA VAL A 134 9.94 1.59 10.86
C VAL A 134 8.55 1.90 10.36
N ARG A 135 8.44 2.81 9.40
CA ARG A 135 7.17 3.22 8.80
C ARG A 135 7.26 3.13 7.30
N GLU A 136 6.22 2.61 6.67
CA GLU A 136 6.09 2.53 5.22
C GLU A 136 4.67 2.86 4.80
N LYS A 137 4.56 3.49 3.63
CA LYS A 137 3.29 3.75 2.97
C LYS A 137 3.25 2.94 1.69
N ILE A 138 2.30 2.02 1.60
CA ILE A 138 2.06 1.25 0.38
C ILE A 138 0.75 1.68 -0.27
N ARG A 139 0.64 1.40 -1.56
CA ARG A 139 -0.60 1.59 -2.30
C ARG A 139 -0.87 0.36 -3.17
N ILE A 140 -2.06 -0.19 -3.04
CA ILE A 140 -2.57 -1.24 -3.90
C ILE A 140 -3.50 -0.60 -4.93
N LEU A 141 -3.29 -0.95 -6.19
CA LEU A 141 -4.09 -0.48 -7.31
C LEU A 141 -4.94 -1.65 -7.80
N GLU A 142 -6.25 -1.58 -7.54
CA GLU A 142 -7.20 -2.51 -8.10
C GLU A 142 -7.52 -2.07 -9.54
N THR A 143 -7.03 -2.83 -10.52
CA THR A 143 -7.37 -2.65 -11.93
C THR A 143 -8.55 -3.55 -12.29
N PRO A 144 -9.71 -3.01 -12.72
CA PRO A 144 -10.83 -3.85 -13.13
C PRO A 144 -10.46 -4.75 -14.32
N LEU A 145 -10.60 -6.08 -14.15
CA LEU A 145 -10.26 -7.10 -15.16
C LEU A 145 -11.15 -7.03 -16.41
N VAL A 146 -12.40 -6.58 -16.25
CA VAL A 146 -13.36 -6.38 -17.33
C VAL A 146 -13.98 -5.00 -17.17
N GLN A 147 -13.68 -4.12 -18.12
CA GLN A 147 -14.38 -2.84 -18.29
C GLN A 147 -15.31 -2.89 -19.51
N TYR A 148 -15.79 -4.09 -19.85
CA TYR A 148 -16.53 -4.36 -21.07
C TYR A 148 -17.84 -5.07 -20.75
N PHE A 149 -18.92 -4.62 -21.38
CA PHE A 149 -20.08 -5.49 -21.56
C PHE A 149 -19.75 -6.48 -22.68
N ILE A 150 -19.78 -7.80 -22.38
CA ILE A 150 -19.54 -8.87 -23.35
C ILE A 150 -20.88 -9.46 -23.75
N PHE A 151 -21.29 -9.25 -25.00
CA PHE A 151 -22.50 -9.84 -25.55
C PHE A 151 -22.10 -10.97 -26.51
N TYR A 152 -22.47 -12.21 -26.14
CA TYR A 152 -22.31 -13.35 -27.03
C TYR A 152 -23.52 -13.42 -27.97
N GLY A 153 -23.26 -13.28 -29.27
CA GLY A 153 -24.22 -13.71 -30.27
C GLY A 153 -24.24 -15.24 -30.39
N GLN A 154 -25.35 -15.77 -30.90
CA GLN A 154 -25.52 -17.20 -31.15
C GLN A 154 -24.56 -17.68 -32.25
N SER A 155 -24.20 -18.98 -32.24
CA SER A 155 -23.22 -19.62 -33.14
C SER A 155 -23.30 -19.16 -34.62
N GLY A 156 -22.19 -18.65 -35.17
CA GLY A 156 -22.02 -18.29 -36.59
C GLY A 156 -21.44 -16.87 -36.81
N ASN A 157 -21.33 -16.42 -38.07
CA ASN A 157 -21.00 -15.03 -38.46
C ASN A 157 -22.18 -14.05 -38.24
N SER A 158 -23.07 -14.34 -37.30
CA SER A 158 -24.37 -13.66 -37.13
C SER A 158 -24.59 -13.27 -35.67
N ALA A 159 -23.51 -12.81 -35.03
CA ALA A 159 -23.52 -12.36 -33.65
C ALA A 159 -23.84 -10.87 -33.57
N ASP A 160 -25.08 -10.51 -33.88
CA ASP A 160 -25.55 -9.13 -33.77
C ASP A 160 -26.05 -8.87 -32.35
N MET A 161 -25.62 -7.76 -31.75
CA MET A 161 -26.16 -7.27 -30.47
C MET A 161 -27.27 -6.26 -30.76
N GLU A 162 -28.51 -6.59 -30.36
CA GLU A 162 -29.67 -5.72 -30.50
C GLU A 162 -30.10 -5.19 -29.12
N LEU A 163 -29.97 -3.89 -28.88
CA LEU A 163 -30.42 -3.23 -27.66
C LEU A 163 -31.74 -2.50 -27.93
N PHE A 164 -32.87 -3.09 -27.50
CA PHE A 164 -34.21 -2.48 -27.54
C PHE A 164 -34.73 -2.21 -26.13
N PRO A 165 -34.26 -1.12 -25.48
CA PRO A 165 -34.79 -0.75 -24.17
C PRO A 165 -36.26 -0.31 -24.31
N GLY A 166 -37.15 -0.91 -23.51
CA GLY A 166 -38.56 -0.53 -23.45
C GLY A 166 -38.74 0.83 -22.75
N PRO A 167 -38.38 0.94 -21.46
CA PRO A 167 -38.20 2.23 -20.76
C PRO A 167 -36.85 2.89 -21.06
N ASP A 168 -36.66 4.13 -20.60
CA ASP A 168 -35.37 4.83 -20.68
C ASP A 168 -34.26 3.99 -20.03
N MET A 169 -33.14 3.87 -20.76
CA MET A 169 -31.97 3.11 -20.32
C MET A 169 -30.75 4.03 -20.28
N ASN A 170 -30.17 4.18 -19.10
CA ASN A 170 -28.89 4.86 -18.90
C ASN A 170 -27.78 3.82 -18.85
N THR A 171 -26.79 3.95 -19.73
CA THR A 171 -25.58 3.09 -19.74
C THR A 171 -24.32 3.93 -19.83
N TRP A 172 -23.27 3.48 -19.16
CA TRP A 172 -21.94 4.11 -19.12
C TRP A 172 -20.84 3.03 -19.15
N GLY A 173 -19.68 3.35 -19.74
CA GLY A 173 -18.51 2.47 -19.80
C GLY A 173 -18.04 2.11 -21.22
N ARG A 174 -17.02 1.24 -21.33
CA ARG A 174 -16.49 0.81 -22.64
C ARG A 174 -17.37 -0.30 -23.22
N ILE A 175 -17.70 -0.18 -24.50
CA ILE A 175 -18.44 -1.20 -25.26
C ILE A 175 -17.43 -1.87 -26.20
N HIS A 176 -17.35 -3.20 -26.14
CA HIS A 176 -16.54 -4.02 -27.04
C HIS A 176 -17.45 -5.04 -27.72
N SER A 177 -17.45 -5.08 -29.04
CA SER A 177 -18.19 -6.09 -29.82
C SER A 177 -17.26 -6.74 -30.84
N ASN A 178 -17.38 -8.05 -30.99
CA ASN A 178 -16.69 -8.81 -32.05
C ASN A 178 -17.51 -8.83 -33.36
N GLY A 179 -18.69 -8.20 -33.39
CA GLY A 179 -19.58 -8.02 -34.55
C GLY A 179 -20.18 -6.62 -34.59
N ASP A 180 -21.09 -6.38 -35.52
CA ASP A 180 -21.75 -5.07 -35.68
C ASP A 180 -22.61 -4.72 -34.45
N ILE A 181 -22.62 -3.44 -34.08
CA ILE A 181 -23.43 -2.92 -32.97
C ILE A 181 -24.63 -2.18 -33.56
N TYR A 182 -25.84 -2.66 -33.27
CA TYR A 182 -27.08 -2.01 -33.69
C TYR A 182 -27.76 -1.33 -32.49
N ILE A 183 -27.84 0.01 -32.54
CA ILE A 183 -28.45 0.84 -31.51
C ILE A 183 -29.71 1.47 -32.09
N GLY A 184 -30.88 1.05 -31.61
CA GLY A 184 -32.18 1.55 -32.03
C GLY A 184 -32.99 2.00 -30.82
N SER A 185 -33.67 3.14 -30.94
CA SER A 185 -34.70 3.55 -29.99
C SER A 185 -36.05 3.57 -30.69
N SER A 186 -37.12 3.16 -30.00
CA SER A 186 -38.48 3.27 -30.55
C SER A 186 -38.85 4.76 -30.75
N SER A 187 -39.87 5.06 -31.57
CA SER A 187 -40.19 6.42 -32.08
C SER A 187 -40.44 7.53 -31.04
N PHE A 188 -40.31 7.27 -29.74
CA PHE A 188 -40.46 8.24 -28.64
C PHE A 188 -39.47 8.05 -27.49
N ASN A 189 -38.48 7.15 -27.62
CA ASN A 189 -37.51 6.85 -26.57
C ASN A 189 -36.15 7.46 -26.91
N THR A 190 -35.32 7.66 -25.90
CA THR A 190 -33.95 8.19 -26.07
C THR A 190 -32.93 7.20 -25.51
N ILE A 191 -31.90 6.90 -26.30
CA ILE A 191 -30.68 6.24 -25.78
C ILE A 191 -29.64 7.32 -25.54
N SER A 192 -29.30 7.55 -24.28
CA SER A 192 -28.29 8.54 -23.89
C SER A 192 -26.98 7.84 -23.54
N MET A 193 -25.99 7.98 -24.42
CA MET A 193 -24.62 7.53 -24.17
C MET A 193 -23.83 8.70 -23.58
N ARG A 194 -23.44 8.58 -22.31
CA ARG A 194 -22.72 9.63 -21.58
C ARG A 194 -21.42 9.08 -21.02
N ASN A 195 -20.39 9.94 -20.95
CA ASN A 195 -19.13 9.64 -20.26
C ASN A 195 -19.14 10.17 -18.82
N TYR A 196 -20.30 10.19 -18.17
CA TYR A 196 -20.46 10.63 -16.78
C TYR A 196 -21.71 9.99 -16.16
N ASP A 197 -21.74 9.80 -14.83
CA ASP A 197 -22.95 9.34 -14.11
C ASP A 197 -23.98 10.46 -13.88
N GLU A 198 -25.05 10.10 -13.17
CA GLU A 198 -26.11 10.99 -12.70
C GLU A 198 -25.61 12.04 -11.69
N ASN A 199 -24.36 11.94 -11.21
CA ASN A 199 -23.70 12.89 -10.31
C ASN A 199 -22.58 13.69 -11.02
N ASP A 200 -22.53 13.68 -12.37
CA ASP A 200 -21.50 14.30 -13.20
C ASP A 200 -20.07 13.80 -12.98
N ASN A 201 -19.88 12.64 -12.33
CA ASN A 201 -18.56 12.02 -12.23
C ASN A 201 -18.17 11.46 -13.59
N LEU A 202 -17.04 11.91 -14.13
CA LEU A 202 -16.49 11.38 -15.39
C LEU A 202 -16.33 9.86 -15.29
N SER A 203 -16.81 9.15 -16.30
CA SER A 203 -16.64 7.71 -16.35
C SER A 203 -15.14 7.40 -16.48
N PRO A 204 -14.64 6.39 -15.75
CA PRO A 204 -13.25 5.93 -15.85
C PRO A 204 -12.93 5.28 -17.21
N HIS A 205 -13.78 5.46 -18.21
CA HIS A 205 -13.78 4.74 -19.46
C HIS A 205 -13.99 5.73 -20.61
N SER A 206 -13.00 5.86 -21.48
CA SER A 206 -13.08 6.76 -22.64
C SER A 206 -13.96 6.18 -23.75
N MET A 207 -14.94 6.95 -24.22
CA MET A 207 -15.62 6.74 -25.50
C MET A 207 -14.88 7.55 -26.58
N THR A 208 -13.86 6.97 -27.18
CA THR A 208 -13.12 7.58 -28.30
C THR A 208 -13.53 6.97 -29.62
N ALA A 209 -14.01 7.79 -30.55
CA ALA A 209 -14.06 7.46 -31.97
C ALA A 209 -12.74 7.93 -32.61
N VAL A 210 -12.09 7.06 -33.39
CA VAL A 210 -10.97 7.42 -34.27
C VAL A 210 -11.51 7.57 -35.69
#